data_AF-A0A0F5W114-F1
#
_entry.id   AF-A0A0F5W114-F1
#
_cell.length_a   1.000
_cell.length_b   1.000
_cell.length_c   1.000
_cell.angle_alpha   90.00
_cell.angle_beta   90.00
_cell.angle_gamma   90.00
#
_symmetry.space_group_name_H-M   'P 1'
#
loop_
_entity.id
_entity.type
_entity.pdbx_description
1 polymer ?
#
loop_
_entity_poly.entity_id
_entity_poly.type
_entity_poly.pdbx_seq_one_letter_code
_entity_poly.pdbx_strand_id
1 'polypeptide(L)' 'MEALAEQGVTVLFKADAERMRDGVKPWTFVANGAPFHEDLLVRTDAVSVESCLKICLPQLRERGLVIPD' A
#
# COMPACT_ATOMS: atom_id res chain seq x y z
N MET A 1 -3.26 -9.53 0.82
CA MET A 1 -3.72 -8.80 -0.40
C MET A 1 -5.08 -9.27 -0.86
N GLU A 2 -5.32 -10.59 -0.92
CA GLU A 2 -6.65 -11.15 -1.21
C GLU A 2 -7.77 -10.55 -0.36
N ALA A 3 -7.60 -10.53 0.98
CA ALA A 3 -8.55 -9.88 1.89
C ALA A 3 -8.86 -8.42 1.55
N LEU A 4 -7.89 -7.66 1.03
CA LEU A 4 -8.12 -6.27 0.62
C LEU A 4 -8.98 -6.21 -0.65
N ALA A 5 -8.68 -7.06 -1.63
CA ALA A 5 -9.46 -7.15 -2.86
C ALA A 5 -10.91 -7.59 -2.59
N GLU A 6 -11.12 -8.55 -1.70
CA GLU A 6 -12.46 -8.99 -1.24
C GLU A 6 -13.27 -7.86 -0.59
N GLN A 7 -12.60 -6.87 0.01
CA GLN A 7 -13.21 -5.70 0.61
C GLN A 7 -13.38 -4.52 -0.36
N GLY A 8 -13.11 -4.72 -1.66
CA GLY A 8 -13.26 -3.69 -2.68
C GLY A 8 -12.07 -2.72 -2.80
N VAL A 9 -10.92 -3.08 -2.21
CA VAL A 9 -9.69 -2.29 -2.30
C VAL A 9 -8.87 -2.74 -3.49
N THR A 10 -8.51 -1.79 -4.37
CA THR A 10 -7.48 -2.00 -5.39
C THR A 10 -6.11 -1.70 -4.80
N VAL A 11 -5.17 -2.62 -5.00
CA VAL A 11 -3.79 -2.49 -4.52
C VAL A 11 -2.81 -2.50 -5.69
N LEU A 12 -1.86 -1.56 -5.68
CA LEU A 12 -0.72 -1.54 -6.59
C LEU A 12 0.59 -1.58 -5.80
N PHE A 13 1.47 -2.51 -6.17
CA PHE A 13 2.88 -2.43 -5.86
C PHE A 13 3.67 -2.08 -7.12
N LYS A 14 4.55 -1.09 -7.01
CA LYS A 14 5.51 -0.73 -8.04
C LYS A 14 6.92 -0.85 -7.50
N ALA A 15 7.78 -1.56 -8.22
CA ALA A 15 9.23 -1.47 -8.09
C ALA A 15 9.75 -0.50 -9.16
N ASP A 16 10.45 0.54 -8.73
CA ASP A 16 11.00 1.57 -9.60
C ASP A 16 12.51 1.34 -9.79
N ALA A 17 12.89 0.84 -10.95
CA ALA A 17 14.27 0.44 -11.24
C ALA A 17 15.24 1.62 -11.30
N GLU A 18 14.78 2.82 -11.64
CA GLU A 18 15.61 4.02 -11.66
C GLU A 18 15.92 4.46 -10.24
N ARG A 19 14.88 4.57 -9.40
CA ARG A 19 15.03 4.83 -7.97
C ARG A 19 15.90 3.80 -7.26
N MET A 20 15.85 2.54 -7.70
CA MET A 20 16.70 1.48 -7.17
C MET A 20 18.17 1.74 -7.47
N ARG A 21 18.49 2.13 -8.72
CA ARG A 21 19.87 2.50 -9.11
C ARG A 21 20.35 3.74 -8.38
N ASP A 22 19.46 4.70 -8.14
CA ASP A 22 19.77 5.96 -7.46
C ASP A 22 19.85 5.83 -5.93
N GLY A 23 19.61 4.63 -5.38
CA GLY A 23 19.72 4.36 -3.94
C GLY A 23 18.65 5.05 -3.07
N VAL A 24 17.52 5.45 -3.65
CA VAL A 24 16.39 6.05 -2.93
C VAL A 24 15.32 4.99 -2.62
N LYS A 25 14.11 5.40 -2.21
CA LYS A 25 12.97 4.51 -1.94
C LYS A 25 12.35 4.00 -3.26
N PRO A 26 12.61 2.75 -3.70
CA PRO A 26 12.18 2.29 -5.02
C PRO A 26 10.82 1.62 -5.01
N TRP A 27 10.29 1.28 -3.83
CA TRP A 27 9.01 0.60 -3.70
C TRP A 27 7.91 1.62 -3.44
N THR A 28 6.84 1.53 -4.21
CA THR A 28 5.60 2.28 -3.98
C THR A 28 4.47 1.28 -3.76
N PHE A 29 3.77 1.44 -2.65
CA PHE A 29 2.49 0.80 -2.37
C PHE A 29 1.38 1.84 -2.52
N VAL A 30 0.29 1.48 -3.20
CA VAL A 30 -0.91 2.30 -3.31
C VAL A 30 -2.14 1.42 -3.03
N ALA A 31 -3.06 1.92 -2.22
CA ALA A 31 -4.37 1.32 -1.99
C ALA A 31 -5.48 2.39 -2.09
N ASN A 32 -6.53 2.07 -2.84
CA ASN A 32 -7.73 2.89 -3.02
C ASN A 32 -8.98 1.98 -3.20
N GLY A 33 -10.17 2.57 -3.27
CA GLY A 33 -11.44 1.83 -3.38
C GLY A 33 -12.24 1.81 -2.08
N ALA A 34 -13.35 1.08 -2.00
CA ALA A 34 -14.16 1.03 -0.79
C ALA A 34 -13.36 0.46 0.41
N PRO A 35 -13.58 0.91 1.66
CA PRO A 35 -14.53 1.95 2.12
C PRO A 35 -13.98 3.38 1.99
N PHE A 36 -12.84 3.58 1.32
CA PHE A 36 -12.31 4.92 1.11
C PHE A 36 -13.29 5.70 0.23
N HIS A 37 -13.77 6.85 0.70
CA HIS A 37 -14.41 7.83 -0.17
C HIS A 37 -13.44 8.18 -1.31
N GLU A 38 -13.93 8.64 -2.46
CA GLU A 38 -13.16 8.77 -3.72
C GLU A 38 -11.83 9.54 -3.60
N ASP A 39 -11.65 10.33 -2.53
CA ASP A 39 -10.45 11.12 -2.24
C ASP A 39 -9.42 10.44 -1.29
N LEU A 40 -9.74 9.30 -0.68
CA LEU A 40 -8.89 8.65 0.34
C LEU A 40 -7.97 7.58 -0.29
N LEU A 41 -6.73 7.98 -0.56
CA LEU A 41 -5.64 7.12 -1.06
C LEU A 41 -4.65 6.81 0.08
N VAL A 42 -4.32 5.54 0.30
CA VAL A 42 -3.13 5.18 1.09
C VAL A 42 -1.96 4.95 0.14
N ARG A 43 -0.92 5.77 0.25
CA ARG A 43 0.31 5.62 -0.52
C ARG A 43 1.53 5.61 0.39
N THR A 44 2.40 4.64 0.18
CA THR A 44 3.68 4.53 0.88
C THR A 44 4.81 4.32 -0.12
N ASP A 45 5.83 5.17 -0.07
CA ASP A 45 7.11 4.93 -0.73
C ASP A 45 8.13 4.42 0.33
N ALA A 46 8.83 3.31 0.08
CA ALA A 46 9.80 2.72 1.00
C ALA A 46 10.99 2.04 0.30
N VAL A 47 11.99 1.64 1.10
CA VAL A 47 13.23 0.99 0.62
C VAL A 47 13.06 -0.51 0.32
N SER A 48 12.01 -1.14 0.86
CA SER A 48 11.69 -2.56 0.63
C SER A 48 10.17 -2.78 0.64
N VAL A 49 9.72 -3.90 0.07
CA VAL A 49 8.31 -4.34 0.13
C VAL A 49 7.84 -4.47 1.58
N GLU A 50 8.66 -5.10 2.44
CA GLU A 50 8.35 -5.27 3.86
C GLU A 50 8.18 -3.93 4.57
N SER A 51 9.04 -2.95 4.28
CA SER A 51 8.91 -1.60 4.82
C SER A 51 7.61 -0.94 4.37
N CYS A 52 7.19 -1.13 3.10
CA CYS A 52 5.88 -0.65 2.65
C CYS A 52 4.74 -1.26 3.47
N LEU A 53 4.73 -2.58 3.65
CA LEU A 53 3.69 -3.30 4.39
C LEU A 53 3.64 -2.87 5.87
N LYS A 54 4.79 -2.77 6.52
CA LYS A 54 4.89 -2.32 7.91
C LYS A 54 4.27 -0.94 8.13
N ILE A 55 4.35 -0.06 7.13
CA ILE A 55 3.80 1.29 7.17
C ILE A 55 2.32 1.32 6.74
N CYS A 56 1.93 0.62 5.68
CA CYS A 56 0.58 0.75 5.11
C CYS A 56 -0.46 -0.11 5.82
N LEU A 57 -0.14 -1.32 6.29
CA LEU A 57 -1.14 -2.21 6.90
C LEU A 57 -1.79 -1.60 8.15
N PRO A 58 -1.05 -0.95 9.08
CA PRO A 58 -1.68 -0.24 10.20
C PRO A 58 -2.63 0.87 9.74
N GLN A 59 -2.21 1.67 8.75
CA GLN A 59 -3.03 2.77 8.20
C GLN A 59 -4.32 2.28 7.56
N LEU A 60 -4.29 1.12 6.92
CA LEU A 60 -5.47 0.49 6.33
C LEU A 60 -6.42 -0.03 7.42
N ARG A 61 -5.87 -0.64 8.49
CA ARG A 61 -6.67 -1.09 9.65
C ARG A 61 -7.34 0.08 10.36
N GLU A 62 -6.64 1.20 10.55
CA GLU A 62 -7.20 2.43 11.13
C GLU A 62 -8.37 2.99 10.30
N ARG A 63 -8.42 2.68 9.01
CA ARG A 63 -9.50 3.09 8.10
C ARG A 63 -10.61 2.04 7.97
N GLY A 64 -10.62 1.03 8.85
CA GLY A 64 -11.70 0.05 8.97
C GLY A 64 -11.53 -1.20 8.11
N LEU A 65 -10.37 -1.41 7.48
CA LEU A 65 -10.12 -2.64 6.72
C LEU A 65 -9.70 -3.79 7.64
N VAL A 66 -10.30 -4.95 7.40
CA VAL A 66 -9.93 -6.19 8.06
C VAL A 66 -8.73 -6.78 7.35
N ILE A 67 -7.56 -6.74 7.99
CA ILE A 67 -6.33 -7.31 7.45
C ILE A 67 -5.87 -8.42 8.40
N PRO A 68 -5.88 -9.69 7.96
CA PRO A 68 -5.36 -10.82 8.73
C PRO A 68 -3.91 -10.57 9.19
N ASP A 69 -3.53 -11.17 10.31
CA ASP A 69 -2.15 -11.14 10.80
C ASP A 69 -1.20 -11.97 9.94
#